data_AF-A7Z0V7-F1
#
_entry.id   AF-A7Z0V7-F1
#
_cell.length_a   1.000
_cell.length_b   1.000
_cell.length_c   1.000
_cell.angle_alpha   90.00
_cell.angle_beta   90.00
_cell.angle_gamma   90.00
#
_symmetry.space_group_name_H-M   'P 1'
#
loop_
_entity.id
_entity.type
_entity.pdbx_description
1 polymer ?
#
loop_
_entity_poly.entity_id
_entity_poly.type
_entity_poly.pdbx_seq_one_letter_code
_entity_poly.pdbx_strand_id
1 'polypeptide(L)'
;MRGLLLTNYYLVYRSFFTYTGLAILVSAVIFYFGDASMHRFVAMLIILFVVMPALEVIKYESKSGYDRYVLTLPVSRTNIVQSHYVFYLLVVVIGAVLSYGVFFVYSLGSDEPIDSIFNIVSFGTFIVLFAGAIVYPLLYMVGPEKSDAIVIGGAMGGLFATFGLQSVVGYVAEQVPLSFLHINPSLYVPIIYLMIGVILYIISFFIAAAIYHKKEF
;
A
#
# COMPACT_ATOMS: atom_id res chain seq x y z
N MET A 1 21.08 -7.86 1.87
CA MET A 1 19.73 -7.24 1.87
C MET A 1 19.42 -6.45 3.13
N ARG A 2 19.74 -6.94 4.33
CA ARG A 2 19.46 -6.20 5.59
C ARG A 2 19.95 -4.75 5.58
N GLY A 3 21.17 -4.50 5.10
CA GLY A 3 21.73 -3.14 5.00
C GLY A 3 20.86 -2.19 4.16
N LEU A 4 20.39 -2.62 2.98
CA LEU A 4 19.54 -1.81 2.11
C LEU A 4 18.20 -1.48 2.79
N LEU A 5 17.57 -2.45 3.47
CA LEU A 5 16.33 -2.21 4.21
C LEU A 5 16.51 -1.22 5.36
N LEU A 6 17.63 -1.31 6.08
CA LEU A 6 17.99 -0.36 7.14
C LEU A 6 18.20 1.04 6.56
N THR A 7 18.87 1.18 5.42
CA THR A 7 19.02 2.47 4.73
C THR A 7 17.66 3.07 4.39
N ASN A 8 16.76 2.27 3.77
CA ASN A 8 15.41 2.72 3.43
C ASN A 8 14.65 3.22 4.67
N TYR A 9 14.74 2.49 5.78
CA TYR A 9 14.14 2.90 7.04
C TYR A 9 14.73 4.20 7.59
N TYR A 10 16.05 4.33 7.67
CA TYR A 10 16.71 5.52 8.22
C TYR A 10 16.52 6.78 7.36
N LEU A 11 16.25 6.63 6.07
CA LEU A 11 15.90 7.76 5.21
C LEU A 11 14.53 8.35 5.58
N VAL A 12 13.60 7.53 6.07
CA VAL A 12 12.19 7.94 6.20
C VAL A 12 11.59 7.79 7.59
N TYR A 13 12.34 7.31 8.60
CA TYR A 13 11.80 7.03 9.94
C TYR A 13 11.11 8.24 10.59
N ARG A 14 11.66 9.46 10.43
CA ARG A 14 11.03 10.68 10.97
C ARG A 14 9.68 10.93 10.31
N SER A 15 9.64 10.88 8.98
CA SER A 15 8.40 11.01 8.21
C SER A 15 7.42 9.91 8.60
N PHE A 16 7.87 8.67 8.74
CA PHE A 16 7.05 7.53 9.16
C PHE A 16 6.29 7.81 10.46
N PHE A 17 6.97 8.30 11.51
CA PHE A 17 6.29 8.66 12.76
C PHE A 17 5.34 9.85 12.60
N THR A 18 5.73 10.89 11.85
CA THR A 18 4.87 12.06 11.59
C THR A 18 3.59 11.69 10.85
N TYR A 19 3.71 10.91 9.77
CA TYR A 19 2.56 10.46 8.97
C TYR A 19 1.69 9.46 9.73
N THR A 20 2.27 8.61 10.58
CA THR A 20 1.49 7.73 11.46
C THR A 20 0.68 8.54 12.47
N GLY A 21 1.28 9.55 13.10
CA GLY A 21 0.56 10.47 13.98
C GLY A 21 -0.57 11.21 13.25
N LEU A 22 -0.30 11.68 12.03
CA LEU A 22 -1.31 12.32 11.18
C LEU A 22 -2.45 11.36 10.84
N ALA A 23 -2.16 10.10 10.50
CA ALA A 23 -3.16 9.07 10.21
C ALA A 23 -4.13 8.86 11.39
N ILE A 24 -3.60 8.81 12.61
CA ILE A 24 -4.40 8.65 13.83
C ILE A 24 -5.25 9.90 14.08
N LEU A 25 -4.68 11.09 13.94
CA LEU A 25 -5.44 12.34 14.11
C LEU A 25 -6.58 12.48 13.10
N VAL A 26 -6.30 12.23 11.81
CA VAL A 26 -7.30 12.34 10.75
C VAL A 26 -8.39 11.30 10.93
N SER A 27 -8.04 10.05 11.28
CA SER A 27 -9.04 9.02 11.55
C SER A 27 -9.91 9.36 12.75
N ALA A 28 -9.35 9.88 13.85
CA ALA A 28 -10.13 10.32 15.01
C ALA A 28 -11.13 11.43 14.67
N VAL A 29 -10.73 12.41 13.85
CA VAL A 29 -11.62 13.48 13.37
C VAL A 29 -12.75 12.89 12.52
N ILE A 30 -12.44 12.00 11.58
CA ILE A 30 -13.46 11.39 10.72
C ILE A 30 -14.41 10.51 11.54
N PHE A 31 -13.94 9.79 12.55
CA PHE A 31 -14.82 9.01 13.42
C PHE A 31 -15.76 9.86 14.28
N TYR A 32 -15.36 11.10 14.61
CA TYR A 32 -16.21 12.00 15.38
C TYR A 32 -17.30 12.65 14.53
N PHE A 33 -17.00 12.98 13.26
CA PHE A 33 -17.94 13.70 12.38
C PHE A 33 -18.61 12.83 11.32
N GLY A 34 -18.07 11.65 11.04
CA GLY A 34 -18.44 10.83 9.89
C GLY A 34 -19.38 9.70 10.24
N ASP A 35 -20.14 9.28 9.23
CA ASP A 35 -21.07 8.16 9.32
C ASP A 35 -20.40 6.81 8.97
N ALA A 36 -21.17 5.73 9.14
CA ALA A 36 -20.68 4.39 8.89
C ALA A 36 -20.20 4.12 7.45
N SER A 37 -20.65 4.91 6.48
CA SER A 37 -20.20 4.87 5.09
C SER A 37 -18.72 5.24 4.92
N MET A 38 -18.15 6.01 5.86
CA MET A 38 -16.77 6.49 5.79
C MET A 38 -15.73 5.50 6.32
N HIS A 39 -16.11 4.43 7.02
CA HIS A 39 -15.14 3.47 7.60
C HIS A 39 -14.17 2.90 6.56
N ARG A 40 -14.63 2.58 5.34
CA ARG A 40 -13.75 2.12 4.24
C ARG A 40 -12.71 3.16 3.85
N PHE A 41 -13.12 4.41 3.81
CA PHE A 41 -12.24 5.53 3.49
C PHE A 41 -11.22 5.77 4.61
N VAL A 42 -11.64 5.70 5.88
CA VAL A 42 -10.73 5.81 7.03
C VAL A 42 -9.66 4.73 7.01
N ALA A 43 -10.04 3.47 6.78
CA ALA A 43 -9.07 2.36 6.71
C ALA A 43 -8.04 2.56 5.60
N MET A 44 -8.51 2.96 4.42
CA MET A 44 -7.63 3.30 3.30
C MET A 44 -6.68 4.45 3.66
N LEU A 45 -7.18 5.54 4.25
CA LEU A 45 -6.36 6.70 4.62
C LEU A 45 -5.28 6.35 5.64
N ILE A 46 -5.60 5.54 6.65
CA ILE A 46 -4.62 5.12 7.65
C ILE A 46 -3.47 4.38 6.96
N ILE A 47 -3.78 3.38 6.14
CA ILE A 47 -2.76 2.59 5.44
C ILE A 47 -1.98 3.47 4.47
N LEU A 48 -2.66 4.33 3.72
CA LEU A 48 -2.05 5.23 2.74
C LEU A 48 -1.05 6.18 3.40
N PHE A 49 -1.44 6.87 4.48
CA PHE A 49 -0.55 7.79 5.18
C PHE A 49 0.67 7.09 5.79
N VAL A 50 0.48 5.92 6.41
CA VAL A 50 1.60 5.14 6.96
C VAL A 50 2.59 4.72 5.86
N VAL A 51 2.08 4.47 4.65
CA VAL A 51 2.86 4.00 3.49
C VAL A 51 3.50 5.13 2.69
N MET A 52 2.98 6.36 2.74
CA MET A 52 3.51 7.52 1.99
C MET A 52 5.05 7.67 2.09
N PRO A 53 5.66 7.62 3.29
CA PRO A 53 7.12 7.71 3.41
C PRO A 53 7.88 6.63 2.64
N ALA A 54 7.33 5.42 2.49
CA ALA A 54 7.98 4.36 1.73
C ALA A 54 8.03 4.64 0.21
N LEU A 55 7.08 5.41 -0.31
CA LEU A 55 7.08 5.87 -1.71
C LEU A 55 8.08 7.00 -1.95
N GLU A 56 8.40 7.77 -0.90
CA GLU A 56 9.36 8.87 -0.98
C GLU A 56 10.83 8.43 -0.89
N VAL A 57 11.11 7.16 -0.54
CA VAL A 57 12.49 6.65 -0.40
C VAL A 57 13.33 6.96 -1.64
N ILE A 58 12.85 6.61 -2.83
CA ILE A 58 13.57 6.84 -4.10
C ILE A 58 13.83 8.34 -4.34
N LYS A 59 12.88 9.21 -3.93
CA LYS A 59 13.03 10.67 -4.02
C LYS A 59 14.14 11.17 -3.09
N TYR A 60 14.21 10.67 -1.85
CA TYR A 60 15.26 11.03 -0.90
C TYR A 60 16.63 10.45 -1.28
N GLU A 61 16.67 9.22 -1.82
CA GLU A 61 17.90 8.63 -2.35
C GLU A 61 18.50 9.48 -3.47
N SER A 62 17.66 9.95 -4.40
CA SER A 62 18.12 10.81 -5.49
C SER A 62 18.58 12.20 -5.01
N LYS A 63 17.87 12.79 -4.03
CA LYS A 63 18.29 14.07 -3.42
C LYS A 63 19.63 14.00 -2.68
N SER A 64 19.95 12.85 -2.10
CA SER A 64 21.20 12.62 -1.37
C SER A 64 22.34 12.11 -2.25
N GLY A 65 22.07 11.77 -3.52
CA GLY A 65 23.03 11.11 -4.41
C GLY A 65 23.28 9.64 -4.08
N TYR A 66 22.50 9.05 -3.16
CA TYR A 66 22.61 7.64 -2.80
C TYR A 66 22.28 6.71 -3.98
N ASP A 67 21.40 7.15 -4.88
CA ASP A 67 21.03 6.44 -6.11
C ASP A 67 22.22 6.10 -7.02
N ARG A 68 23.27 6.93 -7.02
CA ARG A 68 24.55 6.68 -7.72
C ARG A 68 25.55 5.92 -6.85
N TYR A 69 25.63 6.28 -5.57
CA TYR A 69 26.56 5.64 -4.64
C TYR A 69 26.28 4.14 -4.47
N VAL A 70 25.02 3.73 -4.38
CA VAL A 70 24.61 2.34 -4.18
C VAL A 70 25.09 1.41 -5.30
N LEU A 71 25.29 1.93 -6.52
CA LEU A 71 25.79 1.18 -7.66
C LEU A 71 27.28 0.82 -7.56
N THR A 72 28.03 1.50 -6.68
CA THR A 72 29.45 1.20 -6.41
C THR A 72 29.63 0.10 -5.37
N LEU A 73 28.57 -0.25 -4.63
CA LEU A 73 28.57 -1.32 -3.64
C LEU A 73 28.47 -2.68 -4.33
N PRO A 74 28.96 -3.78 -3.71
CA PRO A 74 28.84 -5.14 -4.24
C PRO A 74 27.41 -5.69 -4.09
N VAL A 75 26.42 -4.97 -4.64
CA VAL A 75 25.00 -5.31 -4.62
C VAL A 75 24.44 -5.33 -6.04
N SER A 76 23.57 -6.31 -6.34
CA SER A 76 22.92 -6.37 -7.65
C SER A 76 21.82 -5.32 -7.76
N ARG A 77 21.59 -4.85 -8.99
CA ARG A 77 20.49 -3.93 -9.32
C ARG A 77 19.12 -4.47 -8.90
N THR A 78 18.89 -5.77 -9.08
CA THR A 78 17.67 -6.45 -8.63
C THR A 78 17.51 -6.41 -7.11
N ASN A 79 18.60 -6.54 -6.34
CA ASN A 79 18.54 -6.44 -4.88
C ASN A 79 18.14 -5.04 -4.41
N ILE A 80 18.51 -3.99 -5.15
CA ILE A 80 18.10 -2.61 -4.86
C ILE A 80 16.59 -2.47 -5.04
N VAL A 81 16.06 -2.86 -6.20
CA VAL A 81 14.60 -2.83 -6.46
C VAL A 81 13.85 -3.69 -5.45
N GLN A 82 14.35 -4.89 -5.16
CA GLN A 82 13.74 -5.79 -4.17
C GLN A 82 13.71 -5.17 -2.78
N SER A 83 14.74 -4.42 -2.38
CA SER A 83 14.74 -3.74 -1.08
C SER A 83 13.64 -2.69 -0.97
N HIS A 84 13.33 -1.97 -2.05
CA HIS A 84 12.24 -1.00 -2.10
C HIS A 84 10.88 -1.69 -1.99
N TYR A 85 10.66 -2.75 -2.77
CA TYR A 85 9.40 -3.51 -2.75
C TYR A 85 9.16 -4.20 -1.40
N VAL A 86 10.19 -4.83 -0.83
CA VAL A 86 10.08 -5.48 0.49
C VAL A 86 9.83 -4.44 1.57
N PHE A 87 10.53 -3.30 1.54
CA PHE A 87 10.31 -2.22 2.52
C PHE A 87 8.88 -1.69 2.44
N TYR A 88 8.38 -1.42 1.24
CA TYR A 88 7.01 -0.99 1.02
C TYR A 88 6.00 -2.00 1.55
N LEU A 89 6.16 -3.29 1.22
CA LEU A 89 5.26 -4.35 1.67
C LEU A 89 5.24 -4.43 3.20
N LEU A 90 6.40 -4.35 3.87
CA LEU A 90 6.48 -4.31 5.33
C LEU A 90 5.69 -3.13 5.90
N VAL A 91 5.84 -1.94 5.31
CA VAL A 91 5.14 -0.74 5.75
C VAL A 91 3.62 -0.85 5.51
N VAL A 92 3.19 -1.48 4.40
CA VAL A 92 1.77 -1.78 4.14
C VAL A 92 1.20 -2.70 5.20
N VAL A 93 1.92 -3.77 5.57
CA VAL A 93 1.50 -4.69 6.64
C VAL A 93 1.38 -3.95 7.97
N ILE A 94 2.34 -3.09 8.31
CA ILE A 94 2.27 -2.25 9.52
C ILE A 94 1.05 -1.32 9.46
N GLY A 95 0.80 -0.67 8.33
CA GLY A 95 -0.38 0.18 8.13
C GLY A 95 -1.69 -0.58 8.29
N ALA A 96 -1.78 -1.80 7.76
CA ALA A 96 -2.96 -2.65 7.90
C ALA A 96 -3.19 -3.06 9.37
N VAL A 97 -2.13 -3.48 10.08
CA VAL A 97 -2.21 -3.82 11.51
C VAL A 97 -2.60 -2.60 12.34
N LEU A 98 -2.03 -1.42 12.06
CA LEU A 98 -2.42 -0.18 12.71
C LEU A 98 -3.88 0.16 12.46
N SER A 99 -4.36 -0.02 11.23
CA SER A 99 -5.77 0.16 10.88
C SER A 99 -6.67 -0.74 11.74
N TYR A 100 -6.38 -2.05 11.82
CA TYR A 100 -7.11 -2.95 12.73
C TYR A 100 -7.09 -2.47 14.18
N GLY A 101 -5.94 -2.02 14.69
CA GLY A 101 -5.83 -1.50 16.05
C GLY A 101 -6.70 -0.26 16.29
N VAL A 102 -6.73 0.66 15.33
CA VAL A 102 -7.56 1.87 15.40
C VAL A 102 -9.05 1.53 15.39
N PHE A 103 -9.50 0.66 14.49
CA PHE A 103 -10.90 0.20 14.46
C PHE A 103 -11.29 -0.58 15.72
N PHE A 104 -10.38 -1.37 16.27
CA PHE A 104 -10.60 -2.09 17.52
C PHE A 104 -10.81 -1.11 18.70
N VAL A 105 -9.94 -0.11 18.85
CA VAL A 105 -10.09 0.93 19.87
C VAL A 105 -11.39 1.71 19.70
N TYR A 106 -11.75 2.06 18.46
CA TYR A 106 -13.02 2.73 18.18
C TYR A 106 -14.23 1.87 18.60
N SER A 107 -14.22 0.57 18.26
CA SER A 107 -15.30 -0.37 18.60
C SER A 107 -15.50 -0.58 20.11
N LEU A 108 -14.48 -0.31 20.94
CA LEU A 108 -14.62 -0.34 22.40
C LEU A 108 -15.35 0.88 22.96
N GLY A 109 -15.35 1.99 22.25
CA GLY A 109 -15.98 3.24 22.65
C GLY A 109 -17.34 3.49 21.98
N SER A 110 -17.68 2.74 20.93
CA SER A 110 -18.96 2.84 20.22
C SER A 110 -19.94 1.75 20.65
N ASP A 111 -21.21 2.10 20.85
CA ASP A 111 -22.27 1.15 21.20
C ASP A 111 -22.61 0.18 20.05
N GLU A 112 -22.25 0.53 18.82
CA GLU A 112 -22.38 -0.35 17.65
C GLU A 112 -21.05 -1.07 17.35
N PRO A 113 -21.05 -2.42 17.33
CA PRO A 113 -19.91 -3.17 16.83
C PRO A 113 -19.75 -2.94 15.33
N ILE A 114 -18.53 -2.64 14.88
CA ILE A 114 -18.23 -2.58 13.45
C ILE A 114 -18.16 -4.00 12.91
N ASP A 115 -19.27 -4.44 12.31
CA ASP A 115 -19.27 -5.67 11.54
C ASP A 115 -18.43 -5.48 10.27
N SER A 116 -17.57 -6.46 9.97
CA SER A 116 -16.73 -6.49 8.75
C SER A 116 -15.46 -5.62 8.74
N ILE A 117 -14.81 -5.39 9.88
CA ILE A 117 -13.46 -4.76 9.94
C ILE A 117 -12.49 -5.43 8.95
N PHE A 118 -12.52 -6.75 8.85
CA PHE A 118 -11.69 -7.51 7.91
C PHE A 118 -11.90 -7.07 6.45
N ASN A 119 -13.15 -6.85 6.05
CA ASN A 119 -13.49 -6.40 4.70
C ASN A 119 -12.96 -4.98 4.46
N ILE A 120 -13.21 -4.08 5.42
CA ILE A 120 -12.82 -2.67 5.37
C ILE A 120 -11.30 -2.52 5.22
N VAL A 121 -10.52 -3.19 6.09
CA VAL A 121 -9.06 -3.11 6.07
C VAL A 121 -8.46 -3.79 4.85
N SER A 122 -9.00 -4.95 4.44
CA SER A 122 -8.53 -5.66 3.25
C SER A 122 -8.71 -4.84 1.98
N PHE A 123 -9.84 -4.12 1.86
CA PHE A 123 -10.09 -3.25 0.72
C PHE A 123 -9.12 -2.06 0.67
N GLY A 124 -8.88 -1.40 1.81
CA GLY A 124 -7.86 -0.36 1.93
C GLY A 124 -6.46 -0.87 1.57
N THR A 125 -6.12 -2.07 2.02
CA THR A 125 -4.83 -2.73 1.73
C THR A 125 -4.67 -3.01 0.24
N PHE A 126 -5.72 -3.50 -0.43
CA PHE A 126 -5.72 -3.72 -1.87
C PHE A 126 -5.44 -2.42 -2.65
N ILE A 127 -6.13 -1.32 -2.32
CA ILE A 127 -5.94 -0.01 -2.95
C ILE A 127 -4.48 0.41 -2.87
N VAL A 128 -3.90 0.34 -1.67
CA VAL A 128 -2.55 0.80 -1.41
C VAL A 128 -1.54 -0.12 -2.11
N LEU A 129 -1.67 -1.44 -2.03
CA LEU A 129 -0.82 -2.38 -2.77
C LEU A 129 -0.84 -2.11 -4.28
N PHE A 130 -2.02 -1.87 -4.84
CA PHE A 130 -2.15 -1.54 -6.25
C PHE A 130 -1.51 -0.19 -6.60
N ALA A 131 -1.67 0.82 -5.74
CA ALA A 131 -0.97 2.10 -5.91
C ALA A 131 0.55 1.90 -5.95
N GLY A 132 1.12 1.15 -5.00
CA GLY A 132 2.54 0.78 -5.03
C GLY A 132 2.96 0.05 -6.30
N ALA A 133 2.12 -0.87 -6.79
CA ALA A 133 2.36 -1.62 -8.02
C ALA A 133 2.45 -0.71 -9.26
N ILE A 134 1.75 0.42 -9.28
CA ILE A 134 1.84 1.41 -10.37
C ILE A 134 3.01 2.39 -10.15
N VAL A 135 3.17 2.87 -8.92
CA VAL A 135 4.12 3.93 -8.57
C VAL A 135 5.56 3.48 -8.81
N TYR A 136 5.97 2.30 -8.34
CA TYR A 136 7.38 1.88 -8.43
C TYR A 136 7.90 1.74 -9.86
N PRO A 137 7.23 1.05 -10.80
CA PRO A 137 7.69 0.99 -12.20
C PRO A 137 7.79 2.38 -12.84
N LEU A 138 6.82 3.26 -12.57
CA LEU A 138 6.81 4.63 -13.09
C LEU A 138 7.95 5.47 -12.50
N LEU A 139 8.25 5.35 -11.20
CA LEU A 139 9.38 6.03 -10.57
C LEU A 139 10.71 5.60 -11.20
N TYR A 140 10.89 4.30 -11.50
CA TYR A 140 12.11 3.85 -12.17
C TYR A 140 12.20 4.31 -13.63
N MET A 141 11.07 4.38 -14.35
CA MET A 141 11.00 4.79 -15.76
C MET A 141 11.18 6.30 -15.96
N VAL A 142 10.40 7.13 -15.26
CA VAL A 142 10.35 8.59 -15.44
C VAL A 142 11.37 9.30 -14.55
N GLY A 143 11.76 8.68 -13.45
CA GLY A 143 12.68 9.25 -12.48
C GLY A 143 11.98 9.99 -11.33
N PRO A 144 12.76 10.35 -10.29
CA PRO A 144 12.25 10.89 -9.03
C PRO A 144 11.78 12.36 -9.11
N GLU A 145 12.11 13.09 -10.17
CA GLU A 145 11.74 14.50 -10.34
C GLU A 145 10.22 14.73 -10.38
N LYS A 146 9.49 13.77 -10.96
CA LYS A 146 8.02 13.80 -11.05
C LYS A 146 7.35 12.88 -10.02
N SER A 147 8.07 12.52 -8.95
CA SER A 147 7.61 11.58 -7.93
C SER A 147 6.24 11.96 -7.36
N ASP A 148 5.99 13.25 -7.12
CA ASP A 148 4.76 13.70 -6.47
C ASP A 148 3.53 13.45 -7.38
N ALA A 149 3.65 13.74 -8.68
CA ALA A 149 2.61 13.45 -9.65
C ALA A 149 2.37 11.95 -9.83
N ILE A 150 3.44 11.14 -9.79
CA ILE A 150 3.36 9.68 -9.92
C ILE A 150 2.66 9.07 -8.70
N VAL A 151 3.00 9.51 -7.49
CA VAL A 151 2.37 9.02 -6.24
C VAL A 151 0.89 9.36 -6.22
N ILE A 152 0.52 10.60 -6.56
CA ILE A 152 -0.90 11.01 -6.64
C ILE A 152 -1.63 10.21 -7.72
N GLY A 153 -1.05 10.10 -8.92
CA GLY A 153 -1.63 9.33 -10.02
C GLY A 153 -1.80 7.84 -9.70
N GLY A 154 -0.84 7.25 -8.98
CA GLY A 154 -0.91 5.86 -8.51
C GLY A 154 -1.99 5.65 -7.46
N ALA A 155 -2.15 6.57 -6.50
CA ALA A 155 -3.22 6.51 -5.51
C ALA A 155 -4.60 6.61 -6.17
N MET A 156 -4.77 7.54 -7.13
CA MET A 156 -6.00 7.64 -7.93
C MET A 156 -6.23 6.38 -8.77
N GLY A 157 -5.18 5.86 -9.42
CA GLY A 157 -5.24 4.62 -10.18
C GLY A 157 -5.68 3.43 -9.33
N GLY A 158 -5.21 3.32 -8.09
CA GLY A 158 -5.68 2.33 -7.11
C GLY A 158 -7.17 2.45 -6.85
N LEU A 159 -7.68 3.65 -6.58
CA LEU A 159 -9.11 3.89 -6.40
C LEU A 159 -9.92 3.49 -7.63
N PHE A 160 -9.56 3.96 -8.83
CA PHE A 160 -10.26 3.60 -10.06
C PHE A 160 -10.24 2.10 -10.34
N ALA A 161 -9.11 1.43 -10.08
CA ALA A 161 -9.01 -0.02 -10.23
C ALA A 161 -9.98 -0.75 -9.31
N THR A 162 -10.23 -0.26 -8.09
CA THR A 162 -11.20 -0.90 -7.20
C THR A 162 -12.62 -0.84 -7.75
N PHE A 163 -13.06 0.32 -8.25
CA PHE A 163 -14.37 0.49 -8.85
C PHE A 163 -14.50 -0.31 -10.15
N GLY A 164 -13.45 -0.32 -10.99
CA GLY A 164 -13.42 -1.10 -12.22
C GLY A 164 -13.43 -2.61 -11.99
N LEU A 165 -12.76 -3.10 -10.94
CA LEU A 165 -12.74 -4.52 -10.57
C LEU A 165 -13.96 -4.94 -9.77
N GLN A 166 -14.77 -4.02 -9.26
CA GLN A 166 -15.96 -4.34 -8.47
C GLN A 166 -16.96 -5.20 -9.24
N SER A 167 -17.16 -4.91 -10.53
CA SER A 167 -18.02 -5.70 -11.42
C SER A 167 -17.46 -7.09 -11.68
N VAL A 168 -16.14 -7.20 -11.93
CA VAL A 168 -15.46 -8.47 -12.18
C VAL A 168 -15.47 -9.35 -10.93
N VAL A 169 -15.13 -8.80 -9.76
CA VAL A 169 -15.13 -9.54 -8.50
C VAL A 169 -16.56 -9.92 -8.11
N GLY A 170 -17.56 -9.07 -8.37
CA GLY A 170 -18.97 -9.41 -8.20
C GLY A 170 -19.40 -10.61 -9.04
N TYR A 171 -19.05 -10.60 -10.34
CA TYR A 171 -19.34 -11.72 -11.24
C TYR A 171 -18.62 -13.01 -10.83
N VAL A 172 -17.34 -12.94 -10.46
CA VAL A 172 -16.62 -14.11 -9.95
C VAL A 172 -17.22 -14.60 -8.63
N ALA A 173 -17.63 -13.69 -7.74
CA ALA A 173 -18.26 -14.05 -6.47
C ALA A 173 -19.63 -14.74 -6.65
N GLU A 174 -20.37 -14.43 -7.71
CA GLU A 174 -21.62 -15.09 -8.08
C GLU A 174 -21.40 -16.45 -8.76
N GLN A 175 -20.35 -16.56 -9.59
CA GLN A 175 -20.04 -17.76 -10.37
C GLN A 175 -19.31 -18.84 -9.56
N VAL A 176 -18.54 -18.47 -8.54
CA VAL A 176 -17.87 -19.45 -7.68
C VAL A 176 -18.90 -19.96 -6.66
N PRO A 177 -19.31 -21.23 -6.71
CA PRO A 177 -20.31 -21.77 -5.81
C PRO A 177 -19.66 -22.13 -4.46
N LEU A 178 -19.07 -21.13 -3.79
CA LEU A 178 -18.65 -21.26 -2.38
C LEU A 178 -19.85 -21.35 -1.43
N SER A 179 -21.07 -21.17 -1.96
CA SER A 179 -22.34 -21.46 -1.30
C SER A 179 -22.42 -22.92 -0.79
N PHE A 180 -21.76 -23.89 -1.45
CA PHE A 180 -21.67 -25.26 -0.95
C PHE A 180 -20.90 -25.39 0.39
N LEU A 181 -20.05 -24.41 0.72
CA LEU A 181 -19.27 -24.38 1.97
C LEU A 181 -19.91 -23.51 3.08
N HIS A 182 -21.07 -22.87 2.85
CA HIS A 182 -21.72 -21.93 3.78
C HIS A 182 -20.78 -20.83 4.32
N ILE A 183 -19.80 -20.41 3.52
CA ILE A 183 -18.86 -19.34 3.93
C ILE A 183 -19.48 -17.98 3.62
N ASN A 184 -19.52 -17.11 4.62
CA ASN A 184 -20.07 -15.76 4.49
C ASN A 184 -19.34 -14.93 3.40
N PRO A 185 -20.07 -14.26 2.48
CA PRO A 185 -19.49 -13.37 1.46
C PRO A 185 -18.59 -12.26 1.99
N SER A 186 -18.81 -11.84 3.23
CA SER A 186 -17.95 -10.88 3.93
C SER A 186 -16.50 -11.36 4.12
N LEU A 187 -16.25 -12.67 4.02
CA LEU A 187 -14.94 -13.27 4.25
C LEU A 187 -14.17 -13.54 2.94
N TYR A 188 -14.80 -14.16 1.92
CA TYR A 188 -14.08 -14.60 0.72
C TYR A 188 -13.81 -13.47 -0.28
N VAL A 189 -14.71 -12.49 -0.42
CA VAL A 189 -14.52 -11.33 -1.32
C VAL A 189 -13.25 -10.54 -1.01
N PRO A 190 -13.00 -10.11 0.26
CA PRO A 190 -11.76 -9.40 0.59
C PRO A 190 -10.50 -10.24 0.35
N ILE A 191 -10.55 -11.56 0.52
CA ILE A 191 -9.43 -12.46 0.21
C ILE A 191 -9.11 -12.44 -1.28
N ILE A 192 -10.13 -12.48 -2.15
CA ILE A 192 -9.94 -12.40 -3.61
C ILE A 192 -9.26 -11.07 -3.99
N TYR A 193 -9.71 -9.95 -3.43
CA TYR A 193 -9.08 -8.64 -3.66
C TYR A 193 -7.61 -8.63 -3.21
N LEU A 194 -7.30 -9.13 -2.02
CA LEU A 194 -5.92 -9.20 -1.54
C LEU A 194 -5.04 -10.07 -2.44
N MET A 195 -5.55 -11.22 -2.88
CA MET A 195 -4.84 -12.11 -3.80
C MET A 195 -4.52 -11.41 -5.12
N ILE A 196 -5.49 -10.71 -5.71
CA ILE A 196 -5.29 -9.93 -6.94
C ILE A 196 -4.24 -8.84 -6.70
N GLY A 197 -4.34 -8.11 -5.58
CA GLY A 197 -3.38 -7.06 -5.22
C GLY A 197 -1.95 -7.57 -5.11
N VAL A 198 -1.76 -8.69 -4.42
CA VAL A 198 -0.44 -9.34 -4.26
C VAL A 198 0.11 -9.81 -5.61
N ILE A 199 -0.72 -10.45 -6.44
CA ILE A 199 -0.30 -10.90 -7.77
C ILE A 199 0.17 -9.72 -8.63
N LEU A 200 -0.61 -8.64 -8.67
CA LEU A 200 -0.26 -7.43 -9.42
C LEU A 200 1.01 -6.76 -8.88
N TYR A 201 1.18 -6.75 -7.56
CA TYR A 201 2.39 -6.23 -6.92
C TYR A 201 3.64 -7.04 -7.28
N ILE A 202 3.53 -8.37 -7.33
CA ILE A 202 4.61 -9.27 -7.76
C ILE A 202 4.94 -9.06 -9.24
N ILE A 203 3.93 -8.95 -10.11
CA ILE A 203 4.14 -8.67 -11.54
C ILE A 203 4.84 -7.32 -11.72
N SER A 204 4.40 -6.31 -10.97
CA SER A 204 5.01 -4.98 -10.95
C SER A 204 6.50 -5.04 -10.56
N PHE A 205 6.87 -5.85 -9.57
CA PHE A 205 8.28 -6.04 -9.20
C PHE A 205 9.14 -6.51 -10.38
N PHE A 206 8.69 -7.52 -11.13
CA PHE A 206 9.44 -8.00 -12.29
C PHE A 206 9.58 -6.93 -13.38
N ILE A 207 8.52 -6.14 -13.62
CA ILE A 207 8.54 -5.03 -14.57
C ILE A 207 9.54 -3.95 -14.12
N ALA A 208 9.47 -3.52 -12.85
CA ALA A 208 10.38 -2.53 -12.29
C ALA A 208 11.84 -3.00 -12.34
N ALA A 209 12.12 -4.27 -12.02
CA ALA A 209 13.45 -4.86 -12.11
C ALA A 209 13.99 -4.84 -13.55
N ALA A 210 13.15 -5.18 -14.53
CA ALA A 210 13.52 -5.13 -15.95
C ALA A 210 13.82 -3.70 -16.43
N ILE A 211 13.03 -2.71 -15.99
CA ILE A 211 13.26 -1.29 -16.31
C ILE A 211 14.57 -0.80 -15.69
N TYR A 212 14.81 -1.08 -14.41
CA TYR A 212 15.99 -0.62 -13.69
C TYR A 212 17.30 -1.24 -14.22
N HIS A 213 17.24 -2.48 -14.74
CA HIS A 213 18.39 -3.10 -15.39
C HIS A 213 18.81 -2.38 -16.68
N LYS A 214 17.86 -1.85 -17.45
CA LYS A 214 18.12 -1.15 -18.71
C LYS A 214 18.55 0.31 -18.53
N LYS A 215 18.48 0.83 -17.30
CA LYS A 215 18.78 2.24 -17.01
C LYS A 215 20.30 2.47 -17.05
N GLU A 216 20.75 3.24 -18.02
CA GLU A 216 22.12 3.77 -18.06
C GLU A 216 22.21 4.96 -17.10
N PHE A 217 23.27 5.00 -16.28
CA PHE A 217 23.52 6.02 -15.25
C PHE A 217 24.76 6.83 -15.61
#